data_AF-A0A9D0GC03-F1
#
_entry.id   AF-A0A9D0GC03-F1
#
_cell.length_a   1.000
_cell.length_b   1.000
_cell.length_c   1.000
_cell.angle_alpha   90.00
_cell.angle_beta   90.00
_cell.angle_gamma   90.00
#
_symmetry.space_group_name_H-M   'P 1'
#
loop_
_entity.id
_entity.type
_entity.pdbx_description
1 polymer ?
#
loop_
_entity_poly.entity_id
_entity_poly.type
_entity_poly.pdbx_seq_one_letter_code
_entity_poly.pdbx_strand_id
1 'polypeptide(L)'
;MSPSTAWVWVARVGVVLLALGALGGLAWGVARWLTRLWSRQASSLSDRLEERIRGFGEKLDRLEAEAERYPPDARPPYSPFAQTLHQALQQARSLLIALSTGKTDMGPEPLQPTGGFWQRGLFTVWYEPRHWWLRRAHYTTQIGRAEQVQALLTKADELLRQLRGQPLEAARWARELYGLAVQALDAAGELQAAGLHGELLDGAQRMLGTHLTALQALPLYLLGGAESQIMRRAEPKEISEAWALLMAHEADIRHQAAQVHTWQEQYGRAGQDLEAMRQAVDLARASLDQANPMLDVTELAQTWERLHEQAQALQLLYASPTVEDLPRLASINQVTQAANRLVGRLAAVEALRTRLIAHLHDHSHRVAELERHLAQLGAAAPYPLETASFHEALAQLKRTAEPLGDTTRVRTPQEIEEALARAEVLQQQGRALLARVVEAREARARLIALLDSTAGATPAELEERVRHLYEKA
;
A
#
# COMPACT_ATOMS: atom_id res chain seq x y z
N MET A 1 17.68 -8.72 109.69
CA MET A 1 17.43 -8.73 108.23
C MET A 1 16.58 -9.94 107.92
N SER A 2 15.40 -9.76 107.33
CA SER A 2 14.42 -10.84 107.15
C SER A 2 14.92 -11.91 106.17
N PRO A 3 14.73 -13.22 106.48
CA PRO A 3 15.16 -14.33 105.61
C PRO A 3 14.35 -14.45 104.31
N SER A 4 13.36 -13.59 104.09
CA SER A 4 12.49 -13.57 102.91
C SER A 4 13.13 -12.97 101.65
N THR A 5 14.18 -12.15 101.77
CA THR A 5 14.87 -11.56 100.60
C THR A 5 15.94 -12.48 100.00
N ALA A 6 16.59 -13.32 100.81
CA ALA A 6 17.63 -14.25 100.35
C ALA A 6 17.06 -15.39 99.46
N TRP A 7 15.91 -15.96 99.82
CA TRP A 7 15.25 -17.00 99.02
C TRP A 7 14.70 -16.48 97.69
N VAL A 8 14.20 -15.24 97.64
CA VAL A 8 13.74 -14.59 96.40
C VAL A 8 14.93 -14.29 95.48
N TRP A 9 16.10 -13.95 96.01
CA TRP A 9 17.31 -13.77 95.21
C TRP A 9 17.85 -15.09 94.65
N VAL A 10 17.89 -16.16 95.44
CA VAL A 10 18.31 -17.50 94.95
C VAL A 10 17.33 -18.04 93.91
N ALA A 11 16.02 -17.88 94.11
CA ALA A 11 15.01 -18.28 93.12
C ALA A 11 15.09 -17.44 91.84
N ARG A 12 15.32 -16.12 91.92
CA ARG A 12 15.51 -15.25 90.74
C ARG A 12 16.80 -15.58 90.00
N VAL A 13 17.91 -15.82 90.71
CA VAL A 13 19.18 -16.24 90.09
C VAL A 13 19.04 -17.64 89.46
N GLY A 14 18.35 -18.58 90.12
CA GLY A 14 18.06 -19.89 89.58
C GLY A 14 17.16 -19.86 88.34
N VAL A 15 16.11 -19.04 88.33
CA VAL A 15 15.24 -18.84 87.15
C VAL A 15 16.00 -18.15 86.01
N VAL A 16 16.86 -17.17 86.31
CA VAL A 16 17.71 -16.52 85.30
C VAL A 16 18.74 -17.50 84.73
N LEU A 17 19.38 -18.33 85.56
CA LEU A 17 20.31 -19.37 85.10
C LEU A 17 19.61 -20.46 84.29
N LEU A 18 18.39 -20.86 84.66
CA LEU A 18 17.56 -21.79 83.87
C LEU A 18 17.10 -21.16 82.55
N ALA A 19 16.71 -19.88 82.55
CA ALA A 19 16.35 -19.15 81.33
C ALA A 19 17.56 -18.98 80.40
N LEU A 20 18.75 -18.68 80.95
CA LEU A 20 20.01 -18.61 80.21
C LEU A 20 20.43 -20.00 79.67
N GLY A 21 20.22 -21.06 80.45
CA GLY A 21 20.45 -22.44 80.01
C GLY A 21 19.49 -22.87 78.91
N ALA A 22 18.21 -22.51 79.00
CA ALA A 22 17.20 -22.77 77.98
C ALA A 22 17.46 -21.97 76.69
N LEU A 23 17.86 -20.69 76.80
CA LEU A 23 18.29 -19.87 75.67
C LEU A 23 19.58 -20.41 75.04
N GLY A 24 20.54 -20.88 75.84
CA GLY A 24 21.74 -21.54 75.35
C GLY A 24 21.44 -22.85 74.60
N GLY A 25 20.52 -23.66 75.14
CA GLY A 25 20.04 -24.88 74.49
C GLY A 25 19.27 -24.62 73.18
N LEU A 26 18.43 -23.57 73.14
CA LEU A 26 17.75 -23.13 71.93
C LEU A 26 18.72 -22.57 70.88
N ALA A 27 19.67 -21.72 71.29
CA ALA A 27 20.70 -21.19 70.39
C ALA A 27 21.55 -22.32 69.80
N TRP A 28 21.91 -23.32 70.62
CA TRP A 28 22.62 -24.51 70.17
C TRP A 28 21.77 -25.36 69.21
N GLY A 29 20.49 -25.59 69.53
CA GLY A 29 19.56 -26.33 68.67
C GLY A 29 19.35 -25.66 67.30
N VAL A 30 19.17 -24.34 67.29
CA VAL A 30 19.04 -23.53 66.06
C VAL A 30 20.34 -23.54 65.26
N ALA A 31 21.49 -23.34 65.90
CA ALA A 31 22.79 -23.37 65.23
C ALA A 31 23.07 -24.75 64.60
N ARG A 32 22.73 -25.84 65.30
CA ARG A 32 22.86 -27.22 64.79
C ARG A 32 21.92 -27.49 63.62
N TRP A 33 20.70 -26.99 63.69
CA TRP A 33 19.72 -27.09 62.61
C TRP A 33 20.17 -26.31 61.36
N LEU A 34 20.58 -25.05 61.52
CA LEU A 34 21.11 -24.20 60.44
C LEU A 34 22.35 -24.82 59.80
N THR A 35 23.27 -25.33 60.61
CA THR A 35 24.47 -26.04 60.13
C THR A 35 24.10 -27.23 59.26
N ARG A 36 23.17 -28.09 59.71
CA ARG A 36 22.71 -29.25 58.93
C ARG A 36 21.99 -28.85 57.65
N LEU A 37 21.18 -27.79 57.70
CA LEU A 37 20.47 -27.28 56.53
C LEU A 37 21.45 -26.72 55.49
N TRP A 38 22.36 -25.84 55.91
CA TRP A 38 23.32 -25.21 55.02
C TRP A 38 24.40 -26.17 54.54
N SER A 39 24.80 -27.18 55.33
CA SER A 39 25.73 -28.20 54.87
C SER A 39 25.12 -29.11 53.80
N ARG A 40 23.86 -29.53 53.97
CA ARG A 40 23.11 -30.26 52.92
C ARG A 40 22.91 -29.42 51.67
N GLN A 41 22.60 -28.14 51.82
CA GLN A 41 22.46 -27.24 50.67
C GLN A 41 23.81 -27.02 49.98
N ALA A 42 24.90 -26.73 50.71
CA ALA A 42 26.22 -26.53 50.13
C ALA A 42 26.77 -27.78 49.44
N SER A 43 26.59 -28.97 50.02
CA SER A 43 26.96 -30.25 49.38
C SER A 43 26.17 -30.48 48.11
N SER A 44 24.84 -30.39 48.16
CA SER A 44 24.02 -30.56 46.95
C SER A 44 24.31 -29.53 45.86
N LEU A 45 24.64 -28.27 46.21
CA LEU A 45 25.06 -27.26 45.23
C LEU A 45 26.45 -27.56 44.67
N SER A 46 27.38 -28.05 45.49
CA SER A 46 28.71 -28.49 45.05
C SER A 46 28.65 -29.66 44.07
N ASP A 47 27.85 -30.68 44.37
CA ASP A 47 27.69 -31.86 43.53
C ASP A 47 27.06 -31.49 42.18
N ARG A 48 26.00 -30.65 42.20
CA ARG A 48 25.39 -30.11 40.98
C ARG A 48 26.35 -29.28 40.16
N LEU A 49 27.19 -28.47 40.82
CA LEU A 49 28.19 -27.66 40.13
C LEU A 49 29.25 -28.56 39.48
N GLU A 50 29.67 -29.63 40.15
CA GLU A 50 30.60 -30.62 39.59
C GLU A 50 30.07 -31.29 38.33
N GLU A 51 28.83 -31.78 38.41
CA GLU A 51 28.17 -32.43 37.28
C GLU A 51 28.03 -31.46 36.10
N ARG A 52 27.66 -30.19 36.37
CA ARG A 52 27.59 -29.14 35.35
C ARG A 52 28.95 -28.83 34.74
N ILE A 53 30.02 -28.68 35.53
CA ILE A 53 31.37 -28.43 35.01
C ILE A 53 31.79 -29.54 34.03
N ARG A 54 31.57 -30.80 34.42
CA ARG A 54 31.91 -31.95 33.59
C ARG A 54 31.11 -31.95 32.29
N GLY A 55 29.79 -31.79 32.39
CA GLY A 55 28.91 -31.72 31.22
C GLY A 55 29.22 -30.53 30.30
N PHE A 56 29.63 -29.39 30.85
CA PHE A 56 30.07 -28.23 30.08
C PHE A 56 31.40 -28.49 29.37
N GLY A 57 32.36 -29.14 30.02
CA GLY A 57 33.62 -29.55 29.38
C GLY A 57 33.38 -30.46 28.20
N GLU A 58 32.63 -31.54 28.39
CA GLU A 58 32.29 -32.49 27.31
C GLU A 58 31.52 -31.84 26.15
N LYS A 59 30.65 -30.86 26.45
CA LYS A 59 29.92 -30.11 25.43
C LYS A 59 30.83 -29.12 24.71
N LEU A 60 31.68 -28.40 25.44
CA LEU A 60 32.64 -27.45 24.88
C LEU A 60 33.61 -28.15 23.93
N ASP A 61 34.21 -29.28 24.34
CA ASP A 61 35.14 -30.05 23.50
C ASP A 61 34.46 -30.54 22.21
N ARG A 62 33.19 -30.99 22.30
CA ARG A 62 32.40 -31.36 21.12
C ARG A 62 32.17 -30.19 20.18
N LEU A 63 31.79 -29.03 20.72
CA LEU A 63 31.52 -27.83 19.91
C LEU A 63 32.81 -27.25 19.31
N GLU A 64 33.94 -27.29 20.03
CA GLU A 64 35.26 -26.88 19.53
C GLU A 64 35.69 -27.78 18.36
N ALA A 65 35.59 -29.11 18.49
CA ALA A 65 35.93 -30.05 17.42
C ALA A 65 35.07 -29.88 16.16
N GLU A 66 33.79 -29.50 16.31
CA GLU A 66 32.93 -29.19 15.17
C GLU A 66 33.23 -27.82 14.55
N ALA A 67 33.60 -26.83 15.37
CA ALA A 67 33.94 -25.48 14.94
C ALA A 67 35.21 -25.43 14.09
N GLU A 68 36.14 -26.39 14.24
CA GLU A 68 37.35 -26.50 13.42
C GLU A 68 37.06 -26.58 11.91
N ARG A 69 35.87 -27.07 11.51
CA ARG A 69 35.44 -27.10 10.11
C ARG A 69 35.18 -25.71 9.53
N TYR A 70 35.00 -24.71 10.38
CA TYR A 70 34.61 -23.34 10.01
C TYR A 70 35.56 -22.34 10.68
N PRO A 71 36.77 -22.15 10.14
CA PRO A 71 37.77 -21.30 10.80
C PRO A 71 37.29 -19.83 10.87
N PRO A 72 37.80 -19.02 11.82
CA PRO A 72 37.33 -17.65 12.03
C PRO A 72 37.60 -16.71 10.84
N ASP A 73 38.54 -17.08 9.97
CA ASP A 73 38.87 -16.42 8.69
C ASP A 73 38.19 -17.08 7.48
N ALA A 74 37.20 -17.96 7.72
CA ALA A 74 36.38 -18.53 6.65
C ALA A 74 35.80 -17.42 5.78
N ARG A 75 35.65 -17.71 4.47
CA ARG A 75 35.03 -16.77 3.53
C ARG A 75 33.51 -16.70 3.74
N PRO A 76 32.84 -15.64 3.27
CA PRO A 76 31.38 -15.62 3.18
C PRO A 76 30.86 -16.90 2.50
N PRO A 77 29.71 -17.45 2.92
CA PRO A 77 28.78 -16.91 3.91
C PRO A 77 29.09 -17.28 5.37
N TYR A 78 30.14 -18.07 5.62
CA TYR A 78 30.45 -18.58 6.95
C TYR A 78 31.09 -17.55 7.88
N SER A 79 31.77 -16.53 7.32
CA SER A 79 32.62 -15.59 8.06
C SER A 79 31.98 -14.91 9.29
N PRO A 80 30.76 -14.32 9.25
CA PRO A 80 30.23 -13.61 10.41
C PRO A 80 29.84 -14.57 11.55
N PHE A 81 29.35 -15.75 11.20
CA PHE A 81 28.93 -16.76 12.17
C PHE A 81 30.14 -17.47 12.79
N ALA A 82 31.16 -17.79 11.98
CA ALA A 82 32.38 -18.44 12.44
C ALA A 82 33.15 -17.59 13.45
N GLN A 83 33.28 -16.27 13.21
CA GLN A 83 33.91 -15.35 14.17
C GLN A 83 33.17 -15.30 15.50
N THR A 84 31.84 -15.15 15.44
CA THR A 84 30.99 -15.09 16.64
C THR A 84 31.02 -16.41 17.42
N LEU A 85 31.07 -17.55 16.72
CA LEU A 85 31.17 -18.88 17.31
C LEU A 85 32.48 -19.03 18.10
N HIS A 86 33.62 -18.73 17.46
CA HIS A 86 34.93 -18.85 18.10
C HIS A 86 35.06 -17.92 19.31
N GLN A 87 34.51 -16.71 19.23
CA GLN A 87 34.45 -15.79 20.38
C GLN A 87 33.61 -16.37 21.53
N ALA A 88 32.44 -16.96 21.23
CA ALA A 88 31.57 -17.56 22.25
C ALA A 88 32.23 -18.78 22.92
N LEU A 89 32.92 -19.62 22.15
CA LEU A 89 33.66 -20.78 22.66
C LEU A 89 34.84 -20.36 23.55
N GLN A 90 35.63 -19.36 23.14
CA GLN A 90 36.71 -18.81 23.97
C GLN A 90 36.22 -18.21 25.29
N GLN A 91 35.08 -17.50 25.26
CA GLN A 91 34.44 -16.97 26.46
C GLN A 91 33.91 -18.10 27.36
N ALA A 92 33.28 -19.13 26.79
CA ALA A 92 32.80 -20.29 27.54
C ALA A 92 33.96 -21.03 28.21
N ARG A 93 35.08 -21.22 27.50
CA ARG A 93 36.30 -21.86 28.02
C ARG A 93 36.91 -21.09 29.17
N SER A 94 37.09 -19.78 29.03
CA SER A 94 37.66 -18.95 30.11
C SER A 94 36.78 -18.94 31.36
N LEU A 95 35.46 -18.86 31.20
CA LEU A 95 34.51 -18.96 32.31
C LEU A 95 34.48 -20.35 32.94
N LEU A 96 34.58 -21.43 32.15
CA LEU A 96 34.63 -22.79 32.66
C LEU A 96 35.90 -23.02 33.51
N ILE A 97 37.05 -22.52 33.05
CA ILE A 97 38.31 -22.56 33.82
C ILE A 97 38.13 -21.79 35.14
N ALA A 98 37.63 -20.56 35.09
CA ALA A 98 37.38 -19.75 36.29
C ALA A 98 36.40 -20.39 37.27
N LEU A 99 35.42 -21.14 36.77
CA LEU A 99 34.43 -21.85 37.57
C LEU A 99 35.01 -23.13 38.19
N SER A 100 35.93 -23.82 37.48
CA SER A 100 36.68 -24.95 38.02
C SER A 100 37.66 -24.55 39.14
N THR A 101 38.39 -23.43 38.96
CA THR A 101 39.31 -22.90 39.98
C THR A 101 38.53 -22.35 41.19
N GLY A 102 37.44 -21.64 40.94
CA GLY A 102 36.56 -21.14 42.01
C GLY A 102 35.94 -22.24 42.86
N LYS A 103 35.82 -23.48 42.34
CA LYS A 103 35.41 -24.65 43.13
C LYS A 103 36.57 -25.16 44.01
N THR A 104 37.80 -25.21 43.50
CA THR A 104 38.96 -25.71 44.24
C THR A 104 39.41 -24.79 45.37
N ASP A 105 39.21 -23.47 45.23
CA ASP A 105 39.66 -22.45 46.22
C ASP A 105 39.02 -22.60 47.62
N MET A 106 37.91 -23.33 47.75
CA MET A 106 37.23 -23.55 49.04
C MET A 106 37.77 -24.75 49.83
N GLY A 107 38.60 -25.60 49.23
CA GLY A 107 39.29 -26.73 49.87
C GLY A 107 38.41 -27.84 50.49
N PRO A 108 38.92 -29.08 50.62
CA PRO A 108 38.24 -30.19 51.28
C PRO A 108 38.53 -30.25 52.79
N GLU A 109 38.58 -29.12 53.51
CA GLU A 109 38.91 -29.18 54.94
C GLU A 109 37.68 -29.49 55.81
N PRO A 110 37.68 -30.60 56.56
CA PRO A 110 36.79 -30.72 57.71
C PRO A 110 37.27 -29.74 58.78
N LEU A 111 36.37 -28.86 59.23
CA LEU A 111 36.65 -28.01 60.38
C LEU A 111 36.86 -28.89 61.62
N GLN A 112 38.10 -29.10 62.05
CA GLN A 112 38.37 -29.75 63.33
C GLN A 112 38.46 -28.69 64.43
N PRO A 113 37.62 -28.76 65.48
CA PRO A 113 37.75 -27.84 66.60
C PRO A 113 38.98 -28.21 67.43
N THR A 114 40.07 -27.45 67.31
CA THR A 114 41.23 -27.56 68.19
C THR A 114 40.96 -26.77 69.47
N GLY A 115 40.51 -27.42 70.57
CA GLY A 115 40.29 -26.72 71.83
C GLY A 115 39.45 -27.39 72.93
N GLY A 116 39.33 -26.67 74.06
CA GLY A 116 38.55 -27.03 75.26
C GLY A 116 37.03 -26.85 75.11
N PHE A 117 36.25 -27.22 76.14
CA PHE A 117 34.78 -27.26 76.10
C PHE A 117 34.11 -25.96 75.60
N TRP A 118 34.53 -24.80 76.12
CA TRP A 118 33.98 -23.49 75.72
C TRP A 118 34.32 -23.10 74.28
N GLN A 119 35.52 -23.45 73.80
CA GLN A 119 35.93 -23.22 72.41
C GLN A 119 35.12 -24.08 71.44
N ARG A 120 34.80 -25.33 71.81
CA ARG A 120 33.87 -26.18 71.04
C ARG A 120 32.45 -25.61 71.03
N GLY A 121 31.99 -25.08 72.16
CA GLY A 121 30.69 -24.39 72.26
C GLY A 121 30.59 -23.21 71.30
N LEU A 122 31.52 -22.26 71.39
CA LEU A 122 31.58 -21.11 70.48
C LEU A 122 31.75 -21.51 69.01
N PHE A 123 32.55 -22.55 68.75
CA PHE A 123 32.73 -23.09 67.41
C PHE A 123 31.40 -23.61 66.83
N THR A 124 30.66 -24.45 67.57
CA THR A 124 29.38 -25.03 67.11
C THR A 124 28.25 -24.00 66.97
N VAL A 125 28.24 -22.95 67.79
CA VAL A 125 27.16 -21.95 67.78
C VAL A 125 27.41 -20.84 66.75
N TRP A 126 28.68 -20.51 66.45
CA TRP A 126 29.01 -19.34 65.62
C TRP A 126 29.85 -19.66 64.37
N TYR A 127 30.97 -20.37 64.53
CA TYR A 127 31.91 -20.58 63.43
C TYR A 127 31.43 -21.62 62.42
N GLU A 128 30.88 -22.74 62.89
CA GLU A 128 30.37 -23.82 62.03
C GLU A 128 29.19 -23.36 61.16
N PRO A 129 28.13 -22.69 61.69
CA PRO A 129 27.08 -22.14 60.84
C PRO A 129 27.58 -21.09 59.84
N ARG A 130 28.43 -20.15 60.28
CA ARG A 130 28.98 -19.10 59.41
C ARG A 130 29.78 -19.67 58.24
N HIS A 131 30.58 -20.70 58.49
CA HIS A 131 31.34 -21.39 57.46
C HIS A 131 30.43 -22.00 56.38
N TRP A 132 29.39 -22.73 56.79
CA TRP A 132 28.44 -23.34 55.85
C TRP A 132 27.58 -22.32 55.11
N TRP A 133 27.24 -21.19 55.75
CA TRP A 133 26.58 -20.08 55.09
C TRP A 133 27.46 -19.44 54.00
N LEU A 134 28.74 -19.17 54.28
CA LEU A 134 29.69 -18.66 53.31
C LEU A 134 29.90 -19.63 52.13
N ARG A 135 30.05 -20.94 52.42
CA ARG A 135 30.13 -21.98 51.37
C ARG A 135 28.87 -22.01 50.50
N ARG A 136 27.68 -21.95 51.11
CA ARG A 136 26.42 -21.87 50.36
C ARG A 136 26.38 -20.63 49.47
N ALA A 137 26.70 -19.45 50.00
CA ALA A 137 26.66 -18.19 49.24
C ALA A 137 27.65 -18.22 48.06
N HIS A 138 28.85 -18.77 48.27
CA HIS A 138 29.84 -18.99 47.21
C HIS A 138 29.31 -19.91 46.12
N TYR A 139 28.82 -21.10 46.46
CA TYR A 139 28.27 -22.03 45.46
C TYR A 139 27.05 -21.47 44.73
N THR A 140 26.23 -20.67 45.41
CA THR A 140 25.09 -19.98 44.77
C THR A 140 25.59 -18.97 43.72
N THR A 141 26.66 -18.23 44.02
CA THR A 141 27.30 -17.30 43.09
C THR A 141 27.94 -18.03 41.89
N GLN A 142 28.60 -19.16 42.14
CA GLN A 142 29.18 -20.00 41.08
C GLN A 142 28.11 -20.61 40.17
N ILE A 143 26.92 -20.94 40.71
CA ILE A 143 25.79 -21.41 39.89
C ILE A 143 25.30 -20.31 38.94
N GLY A 144 25.26 -19.05 39.37
CA GLY A 144 24.94 -17.93 38.46
C GLY A 144 25.97 -17.78 37.32
N ARG A 145 27.26 -18.06 37.59
CA ARG A 145 28.29 -18.12 36.53
C ARG A 145 28.14 -19.35 35.64
N ALA A 146 27.69 -20.48 36.18
CA ALA A 146 27.40 -21.68 35.40
C ALA A 146 26.27 -21.44 34.37
N GLU A 147 25.29 -20.60 34.71
CA GLU A 147 24.23 -20.19 33.76
C GLU A 147 24.78 -19.38 32.59
N GLN A 148 25.80 -18.54 32.81
CA GLN A 148 26.47 -17.80 31.74
C GLN A 148 27.23 -18.74 30.78
N VAL A 149 27.93 -19.75 31.33
CA VAL A 149 28.57 -20.80 30.50
C VAL A 149 27.52 -21.55 29.68
N GLN A 150 26.41 -21.97 30.29
CA GLN A 150 25.32 -22.64 29.59
C GLN A 150 24.74 -21.79 28.46
N ALA A 151 24.56 -20.48 28.68
CA ALA A 151 24.07 -19.56 27.65
C ALA A 151 25.03 -19.46 26.46
N LEU A 152 26.34 -19.34 26.72
CA LEU A 152 27.36 -19.31 25.66
C LEU A 152 27.42 -20.61 24.87
N LEU A 153 27.37 -21.77 25.54
CA LEU A 153 27.34 -23.08 24.88
C LEU A 153 26.05 -23.30 24.07
N THR A 154 24.93 -22.73 24.51
CA THR A 154 23.66 -22.77 23.75
C THR A 154 23.75 -21.88 22.51
N LYS A 155 24.30 -20.67 22.64
CA LYS A 155 24.58 -19.77 21.51
C LYS A 155 25.53 -20.41 20.50
N ALA A 156 26.60 -21.05 20.95
CA ALA A 156 27.56 -21.74 20.08
C ALA A 156 26.90 -22.89 19.30
N ASP A 157 26.04 -23.67 19.96
CA ASP A 157 25.27 -24.74 19.31
C ASP A 157 24.31 -24.18 18.23
N GLU A 158 23.64 -23.06 18.51
CA GLU A 158 22.78 -22.38 17.54
C GLU A 158 23.57 -21.85 16.33
N LEU A 159 24.73 -21.22 16.57
CA LEU A 159 25.62 -20.75 15.50
C LEU A 159 26.13 -21.90 14.64
N LEU A 160 26.47 -23.05 15.22
CA LEU A 160 26.84 -24.24 14.47
C LEU A 160 25.68 -24.78 13.63
N ARG A 161 24.44 -24.73 14.13
CA ARG A 161 23.26 -25.08 13.32
C ARG A 161 23.07 -24.13 12.14
N GLN A 162 23.27 -22.82 12.35
CA GLN A 162 23.20 -21.82 11.28
C GLN A 162 24.31 -22.04 10.23
N LEU A 163 25.55 -22.30 10.66
CA LEU A 163 26.67 -22.63 9.78
C LEU A 163 26.39 -23.89 8.95
N ARG A 164 25.79 -24.92 9.55
CA ARG A 164 25.37 -26.14 8.85
C ARG A 164 24.25 -25.88 7.83
N GLY A 165 23.42 -24.87 8.04
CA GLY A 165 22.33 -24.50 7.13
C GLY A 165 22.78 -23.72 5.90
N GLN A 166 23.97 -23.10 5.93
CA GLN A 166 24.48 -22.25 4.83
C GLN A 166 24.49 -22.90 3.44
N PRO A 167 24.81 -24.19 3.27
CA PRO A 167 24.70 -24.84 1.96
C PRO A 167 23.28 -24.83 1.38
N LEU A 168 22.25 -24.96 2.23
CA LEU A 168 20.85 -24.93 1.81
C LEU A 168 20.43 -23.52 1.44
N GLU A 169 20.88 -22.51 2.18
CA GLU A 169 20.66 -21.10 1.85
C GLU A 169 21.31 -20.74 0.51
N ALA A 170 22.57 -21.14 0.29
CA ALA A 170 23.27 -20.95 -0.97
C ALA A 170 22.54 -21.65 -2.14
N ALA A 171 22.06 -22.88 -1.94
CA ALA A 171 21.29 -23.61 -2.95
C ALA A 171 19.96 -22.92 -3.29
N ARG A 172 19.22 -22.45 -2.27
CA ARG A 172 17.98 -21.71 -2.47
C ARG A 172 18.23 -20.43 -3.28
N TRP A 173 19.23 -19.65 -2.89
CA TRP A 173 19.56 -18.40 -3.56
C TRP A 173 20.05 -18.63 -5.00
N ALA A 174 20.86 -19.65 -5.23
CA ALA A 174 21.28 -20.06 -6.57
C ALA A 174 20.09 -20.41 -7.47
N ARG A 175 19.12 -21.18 -6.97
CA ARG A 175 17.92 -21.54 -7.72
C ARG A 175 17.04 -20.34 -8.04
N GLU A 176 16.90 -19.43 -7.08
CA GLU A 176 16.13 -18.20 -7.28
C GLU A 176 16.75 -17.35 -8.40
N LEU A 177 18.06 -17.07 -8.33
CA LEU A 177 18.74 -16.28 -9.34
C LEU A 177 18.79 -16.98 -10.70
N TYR A 178 19.03 -18.29 -10.73
CA TYR A 178 18.97 -19.08 -11.95
C TYR A 178 17.59 -19.03 -12.59
N GLY A 179 16.53 -19.29 -11.79
CA GLY A 179 15.15 -19.23 -12.26
C GLY A 179 14.77 -17.86 -12.79
N LEU A 180 15.17 -16.79 -12.10
CA LEU A 180 14.94 -15.41 -12.54
C LEU A 180 15.64 -15.10 -13.87
N ALA A 181 16.90 -15.51 -14.02
CA ALA A 181 17.66 -15.31 -15.26
C ALA A 181 17.05 -16.07 -16.44
N VAL A 182 16.62 -17.33 -16.23
CA VAL A 182 15.93 -18.13 -17.25
C VAL A 182 14.62 -17.47 -17.66
N GLN A 183 13.76 -17.13 -16.69
CA GLN A 183 12.47 -16.47 -16.97
C GLN A 183 12.64 -15.15 -17.71
N ALA A 184 13.63 -14.35 -17.33
CA ALA A 184 13.92 -13.09 -18.02
C ALA A 184 14.44 -13.32 -19.44
N LEU A 185 15.27 -14.34 -19.67
CA LEU A 185 15.76 -14.68 -20.99
C LEU A 185 14.63 -15.19 -21.90
N ASP A 186 13.77 -16.05 -21.38
CA ASP A 186 12.58 -16.54 -22.08
C ASP A 186 11.63 -15.38 -22.43
N ALA A 187 11.34 -14.49 -21.47
CA ALA A 187 10.50 -13.31 -21.71
C ALA A 187 11.10 -12.36 -22.75
N ALA A 188 12.43 -12.18 -22.75
CA ALA A 188 13.10 -11.41 -23.79
C ALA A 188 12.99 -12.09 -25.16
N GLY A 189 13.06 -13.43 -25.22
CA GLY A 189 12.83 -14.20 -26.43
C GLY A 189 11.38 -14.10 -26.94
N GLU A 190 10.40 -14.13 -26.05
CA GLU A 190 8.98 -13.91 -26.37
C GLU A 190 8.74 -12.51 -26.94
N LEU A 191 9.33 -11.48 -26.33
CA LEU A 191 9.28 -10.10 -26.83
C LEU A 191 9.84 -10.00 -28.26
N GLN A 192 10.98 -10.65 -28.52
CA GLN A 192 11.59 -10.67 -29.84
C GLN A 192 10.76 -11.43 -30.87
N ALA A 193 10.19 -12.58 -30.48
CA ALA A 193 9.27 -13.35 -31.31
C ALA A 193 7.97 -12.58 -31.61
N ALA A 194 7.54 -11.73 -30.68
CA ALA A 194 6.40 -10.84 -30.86
C ALA A 194 6.70 -9.59 -31.70
N GLY A 195 7.96 -9.40 -32.14
CA GLY A 195 8.38 -8.33 -33.05
C GLY A 195 9.07 -7.13 -32.41
N LEU A 196 9.32 -7.14 -31.09
CA LEU A 196 10.09 -6.08 -30.43
C LEU A 196 11.60 -6.28 -30.68
N HIS A 197 12.28 -5.22 -31.10
CA HIS A 197 13.71 -5.26 -31.45
C HIS A 197 14.51 -4.16 -30.74
N GLY A 198 15.83 -4.11 -30.96
CA GLY A 198 16.69 -3.00 -30.51
C GLY A 198 17.93 -3.47 -29.75
N GLU A 199 18.96 -2.62 -29.76
CA GLU A 199 20.26 -2.95 -29.16
C GLU A 199 20.17 -3.18 -27.65
N LEU A 200 19.23 -2.51 -26.96
CA LEU A 200 19.00 -2.69 -25.53
C LEU A 200 18.45 -4.09 -25.21
N LEU A 201 17.51 -4.60 -26.00
CA LEU A 201 16.96 -5.95 -25.82
C LEU A 201 18.03 -7.00 -26.10
N ASP A 202 18.74 -6.87 -27.23
CA ASP A 202 19.82 -7.78 -27.61
C ASP A 202 20.99 -7.74 -26.61
N GLY A 203 21.25 -6.56 -26.03
CA GLY A 203 22.21 -6.37 -24.95
C GLY A 203 21.80 -7.09 -23.68
N ALA A 204 20.55 -6.89 -23.23
CA ALA A 204 19.99 -7.55 -22.06
C ALA A 204 20.00 -9.08 -22.19
N GLN A 205 19.58 -9.62 -23.34
CA GLN A 205 19.63 -11.06 -23.63
C GLN A 205 21.06 -11.61 -23.56
N ARG A 206 22.04 -10.93 -24.18
CA ARG A 206 23.44 -11.35 -24.13
C ARG A 206 23.99 -11.32 -22.70
N MET A 207 23.67 -10.28 -21.93
CA MET A 207 24.08 -10.18 -20.53
C MET A 207 23.46 -11.30 -19.69
N LEU A 208 22.13 -11.50 -19.78
CA LEU A 208 21.43 -12.58 -19.09
C LEU A 208 21.99 -13.96 -19.46
N GLY A 209 22.28 -14.21 -20.75
CA GLY A 209 22.92 -15.46 -21.19
C GLY A 209 24.33 -15.65 -20.63
N THR A 210 25.10 -14.56 -20.53
CA THR A 210 26.45 -14.59 -19.90
C THR A 210 26.35 -14.92 -18.42
N HIS A 211 25.44 -14.26 -17.69
CA HIS A 211 25.20 -14.54 -16.26
C HIS A 211 24.66 -15.96 -16.04
N LEU A 212 23.76 -16.43 -16.90
CA LEU A 212 23.24 -17.80 -16.84
C LEU A 212 24.36 -18.83 -17.03
N THR A 213 25.27 -18.59 -17.98
CA THR A 213 26.45 -19.45 -18.20
C THR A 213 27.35 -19.46 -16.95
N ALA A 214 27.55 -18.31 -16.30
CA ALA A 214 28.27 -18.25 -15.04
C ALA A 214 27.57 -19.03 -13.92
N LEU A 215 26.25 -18.91 -13.79
CA LEU A 215 25.46 -19.69 -12.81
C LEU A 215 25.46 -21.19 -13.10
N GLN A 216 25.57 -21.62 -14.36
CA GLN A 216 25.71 -23.04 -14.74
C GLN A 216 27.04 -23.65 -14.29
N ALA A 217 28.05 -22.83 -13.98
CA ALA A 217 29.30 -23.31 -13.38
C ALA A 217 29.13 -23.71 -11.91
N LEU A 218 28.00 -23.39 -11.27
CA LEU A 218 27.69 -23.83 -9.92
C LEU A 218 27.51 -25.36 -9.87
N PRO A 219 27.88 -26.01 -8.75
CA PRO A 219 27.68 -27.45 -8.59
C PRO A 219 26.21 -27.87 -8.83
N LEU A 220 26.00 -28.86 -9.68
CA LEU A 220 24.65 -29.33 -10.08
C LEU A 220 23.75 -29.70 -8.90
N TYR A 221 24.32 -30.20 -7.80
CA TYR A 221 23.55 -30.55 -6.61
C TYR A 221 22.95 -29.32 -5.90
N LEU A 222 23.52 -28.12 -6.07
CA LEU A 222 22.93 -26.88 -5.56
C LEU A 222 21.71 -26.47 -6.40
N LEU A 223 21.79 -26.62 -7.73
CA LEU A 223 20.72 -26.21 -8.65
C LEU A 223 19.53 -27.18 -8.64
N GLY A 224 19.76 -28.49 -8.50
CA GLY A 224 18.69 -29.51 -8.61
C GLY A 224 18.65 -30.59 -7.53
N GLY A 225 19.59 -30.62 -6.59
CA GLY A 225 19.68 -31.68 -5.58
C GLY A 225 18.64 -31.56 -4.46
N ALA A 226 18.27 -32.69 -3.85
CA ALA A 226 17.49 -32.68 -2.61
C ALA A 226 18.33 -32.16 -1.43
N GLU A 227 17.68 -31.67 -0.36
CA GLU A 227 18.38 -31.15 0.83
C GLU A 227 19.39 -32.16 1.41
N SER A 228 19.01 -33.44 1.50
CA SER A 228 19.89 -34.51 1.99
C SER A 228 21.13 -34.71 1.11
N GLN A 229 21.03 -34.49 -0.19
CA GLN A 229 22.15 -34.57 -1.11
C GLN A 229 23.08 -33.35 -0.98
N ILE A 230 22.51 -32.15 -0.83
CA ILE A 230 23.26 -30.92 -0.59
C ILE A 230 24.07 -31.05 0.70
N MET A 231 23.42 -31.41 1.80
CA MET A 231 24.06 -31.54 3.12
C MET A 231 25.17 -32.60 3.15
N ARG A 232 25.09 -33.62 2.28
CA ARG A 232 26.09 -34.70 2.22
C ARG A 232 27.29 -34.37 1.34
N ARG A 233 27.14 -33.48 0.35
CA ARG A 233 28.16 -33.15 -0.64
C ARG A 233 28.77 -31.77 -0.48
N ALA A 234 28.09 -30.85 0.21
CA ALA A 234 28.54 -29.48 0.34
C ALA A 234 29.85 -29.38 1.13
N GLU A 235 30.90 -28.95 0.45
CA GLU A 235 32.15 -28.56 1.09
C GLU A 235 32.17 -27.04 1.38
N PRO A 236 32.66 -26.59 2.54
CA PRO A 236 32.65 -25.17 2.89
C PRO A 236 33.33 -24.27 1.85
N LYS A 237 34.42 -24.74 1.24
CA LYS A 237 35.13 -24.00 0.18
C LYS A 237 34.27 -23.80 -1.06
N GLU A 238 33.64 -24.87 -1.56
CA GLU A 238 32.76 -24.81 -2.73
C GLU A 238 31.54 -23.91 -2.49
N ILE A 239 30.96 -23.97 -1.28
CA ILE A 239 29.84 -23.09 -0.91
C ILE A 239 30.28 -21.62 -0.85
N SER A 240 31.48 -21.32 -0.35
CA SER A 240 32.01 -19.96 -0.38
C SER A 240 32.28 -19.44 -1.80
N GLU A 241 32.78 -20.29 -2.70
CA GLU A 241 32.98 -19.94 -4.10
C GLU A 241 31.64 -19.72 -4.82
N ALA A 242 30.67 -20.60 -4.58
CA ALA A 242 29.30 -20.44 -5.07
C ALA A 242 28.68 -19.12 -4.57
N TRP A 243 28.80 -18.84 -3.27
CA TRP A 243 28.28 -17.61 -2.67
C TRP A 243 28.90 -16.35 -3.27
N ALA A 244 30.21 -16.35 -3.49
CA ALA A 244 30.90 -15.24 -4.13
C ALA A 244 30.41 -15.00 -5.56
N LEU A 245 30.18 -16.09 -6.32
CA LEU A 245 29.63 -16.02 -7.67
C LEU A 245 28.21 -15.45 -7.66
N LEU A 246 27.35 -15.91 -6.73
CA LEU A 246 25.98 -15.39 -6.58
C LEU A 246 25.98 -13.89 -6.24
N MET A 247 26.79 -13.48 -5.26
CA MET A 247 26.94 -12.07 -4.87
C MET A 247 27.39 -11.20 -6.05
N ALA A 248 28.30 -11.69 -6.89
CA ALA A 248 28.86 -10.94 -8.00
C ALA A 248 27.86 -10.69 -9.15
N HIS A 249 26.84 -11.55 -9.30
CA HIS A 249 25.89 -11.48 -10.40
C HIS A 249 24.47 -11.08 -10.00
N GLU A 250 24.12 -11.11 -8.71
CA GLU A 250 22.75 -10.86 -8.24
C GLU A 250 22.19 -9.51 -8.73
N ALA A 251 22.94 -8.43 -8.52
CA ALA A 251 22.46 -7.09 -8.82
C ALA A 251 22.16 -6.92 -10.32
N ASP A 252 23.06 -7.40 -11.17
CA ASP A 252 22.93 -7.31 -12.62
C ASP A 252 21.78 -8.19 -13.14
N ILE A 253 21.66 -9.44 -12.66
CA ILE A 253 20.55 -10.33 -13.06
C ILE A 253 19.21 -9.70 -12.67
N ARG A 254 19.07 -9.21 -11.43
CA ARG A 254 17.82 -8.59 -10.97
C ARG A 254 17.51 -7.32 -11.77
N HIS A 255 18.50 -6.50 -12.08
CA HIS A 255 18.32 -5.30 -12.89
C HIS A 255 17.84 -5.64 -14.30
N GLN A 256 18.51 -6.56 -14.99
CA GLN A 256 18.15 -6.96 -16.35
C GLN A 256 16.77 -7.63 -16.40
N ALA A 257 16.47 -8.51 -15.44
CA ALA A 257 15.16 -9.14 -15.34
C ALA A 257 14.03 -8.11 -15.13
N ALA A 258 14.25 -7.10 -14.28
CA ALA A 258 13.29 -6.03 -14.08
C ALA A 258 13.08 -5.16 -15.34
N GLN A 259 14.14 -4.90 -16.11
CA GLN A 259 14.05 -4.17 -17.37
C GLN A 259 13.24 -4.95 -18.41
N VAL A 260 13.55 -6.23 -18.63
CA VAL A 260 12.80 -7.08 -19.56
C VAL A 260 11.33 -7.16 -19.18
N HIS A 261 11.03 -7.35 -17.89
CA HIS A 261 9.65 -7.37 -17.41
C HIS A 261 8.93 -6.04 -17.66
N THR A 262 9.60 -4.90 -17.45
CA THR A 262 9.04 -3.58 -17.74
C THR A 262 8.70 -3.43 -19.23
N TRP A 263 9.59 -3.89 -20.12
CA TRP A 263 9.33 -3.87 -21.57
C TRP A 263 8.16 -4.79 -21.95
N GLN A 264 8.05 -5.97 -21.34
CA GLN A 264 6.94 -6.90 -21.53
C GLN A 264 5.60 -6.26 -21.16
N GLU A 265 5.52 -5.58 -20.01
CA GLU A 265 4.31 -4.85 -19.62
C GLU A 265 3.97 -3.71 -20.58
N GLN A 266 4.96 -2.91 -20.97
CA GLN A 266 4.77 -1.78 -21.87
C GLN A 266 4.30 -2.23 -23.26
N TYR A 267 4.94 -3.26 -23.82
CA TYR A 267 4.59 -3.81 -25.11
C TYR A 267 3.19 -4.46 -25.11
N GLY A 268 2.87 -5.23 -24.06
CA GLY A 268 1.55 -5.82 -23.89
C GLY A 268 0.43 -4.78 -23.78
N ARG A 269 0.66 -3.69 -23.02
CA ARG A 269 -0.29 -2.56 -22.94
C ARG A 269 -0.45 -1.85 -24.28
N ALA A 270 0.65 -1.56 -24.98
CA ALA A 270 0.61 -0.92 -26.29
C ALA A 270 -0.24 -1.72 -27.31
N GLY A 271 -0.18 -3.05 -27.28
CA GLY A 271 -1.01 -3.89 -28.14
C GLY A 271 -2.51 -3.77 -27.85
N GLN A 272 -2.90 -3.73 -26.59
CA GLN A 272 -4.31 -3.53 -26.19
C GLN A 272 -4.80 -2.13 -26.57
N ASP A 273 -3.97 -1.12 -26.29
CA ASP A 273 -4.29 0.28 -26.61
C ASP A 273 -4.40 0.50 -28.12
N LEU A 274 -3.59 -0.19 -28.94
CA LEU A 274 -3.62 -0.06 -30.39
C LEU A 274 -4.96 -0.48 -30.99
N GLU A 275 -5.53 -1.58 -30.47
CA GLU A 275 -6.82 -2.08 -30.90
C GLU A 275 -7.95 -1.11 -30.50
N ALA A 276 -7.91 -0.60 -29.27
CA ALA A 276 -8.85 0.43 -28.82
C ALA A 276 -8.75 1.72 -29.66
N MET A 277 -7.54 2.13 -30.03
CA MET A 277 -7.29 3.28 -30.90
C MET A 277 -7.91 3.08 -32.28
N ARG A 278 -7.70 1.91 -32.90
CA ARG A 278 -8.29 1.56 -34.21
C ARG A 278 -9.80 1.69 -34.16
N GLN A 279 -10.44 1.05 -33.18
CA GLN A 279 -11.89 1.09 -33.00
C GLN A 279 -12.41 2.52 -32.79
N ALA A 280 -11.71 3.33 -31.98
CA ALA A 280 -12.10 4.72 -31.73
C ALA A 280 -11.98 5.61 -32.98
N VAL A 281 -10.90 5.46 -33.76
CA VAL A 281 -10.68 6.22 -35.00
C VAL A 281 -11.69 5.81 -36.08
N ASP A 282 -12.00 4.53 -36.21
CA ASP A 282 -12.99 4.02 -37.15
C ASP A 282 -14.42 4.43 -36.76
N LEU A 283 -14.74 4.40 -35.46
CA LEU A 283 -16.02 4.90 -34.94
C LEU A 283 -16.19 6.40 -35.19
N ALA A 284 -15.13 7.19 -35.00
CA ALA A 284 -15.11 8.60 -35.32
C ALA A 284 -15.35 8.85 -36.81
N ARG A 285 -14.76 8.03 -37.69
CA ARG A 285 -15.02 8.10 -39.14
C ARG A 285 -16.48 7.80 -39.46
N ALA A 286 -16.99 6.67 -38.96
CA ALA A 286 -18.36 6.24 -39.20
C ALA A 286 -19.39 7.27 -38.70
N SER A 287 -19.12 7.90 -37.56
CA SER A 287 -19.98 8.94 -37.00
C SER A 287 -19.98 10.20 -37.88
N LEU A 288 -18.81 10.61 -38.41
CA LEU A 288 -18.72 11.72 -39.36
C LEU A 288 -19.43 11.42 -40.68
N ASP A 289 -19.31 10.21 -41.21
CA ASP A 289 -19.98 9.81 -42.45
C ASP A 289 -21.51 9.72 -42.30
N GLN A 290 -22.00 9.45 -41.09
CA GLN A 290 -23.44 9.40 -40.75
C GLN A 290 -23.99 10.75 -40.29
N ALA A 291 -23.14 11.78 -40.18
CA ALA A 291 -23.56 13.10 -39.70
C ALA A 291 -24.67 13.67 -40.58
N ASN A 292 -25.58 14.42 -39.95
CA ASN A 292 -26.67 15.03 -40.71
C ASN A 292 -26.13 15.96 -41.83
N PRO A 293 -26.63 15.90 -43.08
CA PRO A 293 -26.09 16.69 -44.20
C PRO A 293 -26.25 18.21 -44.02
N MET A 294 -27.12 18.66 -43.11
CA MET A 294 -27.30 20.08 -42.78
C MET A 294 -26.31 20.56 -41.70
N LEU A 295 -25.42 19.70 -41.22
CA LEU A 295 -24.32 20.04 -40.34
C LEU A 295 -23.03 20.07 -41.16
N ASP A 296 -22.36 21.22 -41.19
CA ASP A 296 -21.02 21.31 -41.77
C ASP A 296 -20.00 20.71 -40.79
N VAL A 297 -19.51 19.51 -41.13
CA VAL A 297 -18.54 18.77 -40.33
C VAL A 297 -17.10 18.91 -40.84
N THR A 298 -16.82 19.88 -41.72
CA THR A 298 -15.50 20.00 -42.38
C THR A 298 -14.33 20.13 -41.39
N GLU A 299 -14.45 20.95 -40.36
CA GLU A 299 -13.40 21.10 -39.33
C GLU A 299 -13.22 19.84 -38.47
N LEU A 300 -14.32 19.14 -38.18
CA LEU A 300 -14.28 17.88 -37.45
C LEU A 300 -13.63 16.78 -38.31
N ALA A 301 -13.93 16.75 -39.61
CA ALA A 301 -13.29 15.85 -40.57
C ALA A 301 -11.78 16.11 -40.68
N GLN A 302 -11.34 17.36 -40.77
CA GLN A 302 -9.90 17.71 -40.74
C GLN A 302 -9.21 17.32 -39.42
N THR A 303 -9.93 17.38 -38.31
CA THR A 303 -9.43 16.91 -37.02
C THR A 303 -9.29 15.40 -36.99
N TRP A 304 -10.27 14.68 -37.54
CA TRP A 304 -10.19 13.23 -37.71
C TRP A 304 -9.04 12.82 -38.63
N GLU A 305 -8.82 13.51 -39.77
CA GLU A 305 -7.72 13.20 -40.69
C GLU A 305 -6.36 13.26 -39.99
N ARG A 306 -6.11 14.31 -39.18
CA ARG A 306 -4.89 14.42 -38.37
C ARG A 306 -4.75 13.29 -37.36
N LEU A 307 -5.84 12.91 -36.69
CA LEU A 307 -5.84 11.78 -35.75
C LEU A 307 -5.60 10.45 -36.48
N HIS A 308 -6.14 10.29 -37.68
CA HIS A 308 -5.95 9.11 -38.51
C HIS A 308 -4.49 8.98 -38.98
N GLU A 309 -3.87 10.07 -39.44
CA GLU A 309 -2.43 10.09 -39.78
C GLU A 309 -1.55 9.71 -38.58
N GLN A 310 -1.84 10.27 -37.39
CA GLN A 310 -1.13 9.92 -36.16
C GLN A 310 -1.33 8.44 -35.79
N ALA A 311 -2.57 7.94 -35.90
CA ALA A 311 -2.89 6.54 -35.67
C ALA A 311 -2.16 5.60 -36.63
N GLN A 312 -2.09 5.94 -37.93
CA GLN A 312 -1.34 5.18 -38.92
C GLN A 312 0.16 5.17 -38.62
N ALA A 313 0.74 6.32 -38.25
CA ALA A 313 2.15 6.39 -37.87
C ALA A 313 2.46 5.50 -36.65
N LEU A 314 1.58 5.49 -35.64
CA LEU A 314 1.72 4.61 -34.48
C LEU A 314 1.52 3.12 -34.81
N GLN A 315 0.62 2.80 -35.73
CA GLN A 315 0.45 1.42 -36.22
C GLN A 315 1.68 0.92 -36.98
N LEU A 316 2.27 1.76 -37.83
CA LEU A 316 3.51 1.45 -38.54
C LEU A 316 4.67 1.27 -37.56
N LEU A 317 4.77 2.13 -36.54
CA LEU A 317 5.76 2.00 -35.48
C LEU A 317 5.60 0.69 -34.71
N TYR A 318 4.36 0.32 -34.36
CA TYR A 318 4.06 -0.92 -33.63
C TYR A 318 4.30 -2.19 -34.47
N ALA A 319 4.40 -2.10 -35.79
CA ALA A 319 4.64 -3.28 -36.64
C ALA A 319 6.06 -3.85 -36.47
N SER A 320 7.03 -3.02 -36.09
CA SER A 320 8.42 -3.44 -35.83
C SER A 320 9.09 -2.46 -34.86
N PRO A 321 8.61 -2.36 -33.59
CA PRO A 321 9.07 -1.35 -32.67
C PRO A 321 10.44 -1.69 -32.12
N THR A 322 11.21 -0.65 -31.79
CA THR A 322 12.37 -0.82 -30.92
C THR A 322 11.99 -0.61 -29.45
N VAL A 323 12.80 -1.10 -28.52
CA VAL A 323 12.61 -0.85 -27.07
C VAL A 323 12.51 0.66 -26.78
N GLU A 324 13.31 1.45 -27.48
CA GLU A 324 13.37 2.90 -27.39
C GLU A 324 12.08 3.59 -27.87
N ASP A 325 11.26 2.88 -28.67
CA ASP A 325 9.98 3.37 -29.15
C ASP A 325 8.82 3.08 -28.19
N LEU A 326 8.99 2.18 -27.21
CA LEU A 326 7.93 1.86 -26.22
C LEU A 326 7.35 3.09 -25.52
N PRO A 327 8.15 4.10 -25.10
CA PRO A 327 7.60 5.33 -24.53
C PRO A 327 6.74 6.14 -25.52
N ARG A 328 7.05 6.08 -26.83
CA ARG A 328 6.25 6.75 -27.87
C ARG A 328 4.93 6.03 -28.10
N LEU A 329 4.92 4.70 -28.03
CA LEU A 329 3.71 3.90 -28.13
C LEU A 329 2.71 4.17 -27.00
N ALA A 330 3.16 4.70 -25.84
CA ALA A 330 2.24 5.17 -24.80
C ALA A 330 1.31 6.33 -25.26
N SER A 331 1.64 7.03 -26.35
CA SER A 331 0.80 8.09 -26.94
C SER A 331 -0.45 7.56 -27.65
N ILE A 332 -0.55 6.25 -27.91
CA ILE A 332 -1.75 5.60 -28.49
C ILE A 332 -3.02 5.95 -27.69
N ASN A 333 -2.92 5.99 -26.36
CA ASN A 333 -4.03 6.38 -25.50
C ASN A 333 -4.49 7.82 -25.72
N GLN A 334 -3.59 8.73 -26.06
CA GLN A 334 -3.94 10.13 -26.33
C GLN A 334 -4.76 10.24 -27.63
N VAL A 335 -4.37 9.53 -28.67
CA VAL A 335 -5.11 9.46 -29.94
C VAL A 335 -6.49 8.84 -29.73
N THR A 336 -6.56 7.73 -28.97
CA THR A 336 -7.83 7.07 -28.60
C THR A 336 -8.79 8.03 -27.89
N GLN A 337 -8.29 8.75 -26.87
CA GLN A 337 -9.10 9.73 -26.15
C GLN A 337 -9.55 10.88 -27.04
N ALA A 338 -8.67 11.38 -27.93
CA ALA A 338 -9.02 12.45 -28.85
C ALA A 338 -10.09 12.03 -29.87
N ALA A 339 -10.02 10.81 -30.40
CA ALA A 339 -11.04 10.25 -31.30
C ALA A 339 -12.41 10.13 -30.59
N ASN A 340 -12.43 9.60 -29.36
CA ASN A 340 -13.66 9.52 -28.56
C ASN A 340 -14.24 10.91 -28.22
N ARG A 341 -13.39 11.91 -27.97
CA ARG A 341 -13.84 13.30 -27.78
C ARG A 341 -14.46 13.88 -29.05
N LEU A 342 -13.93 13.55 -30.22
CA LEU A 342 -14.50 13.96 -31.51
C LEU A 342 -15.91 13.39 -31.69
N VAL A 343 -16.10 12.08 -31.43
CA VAL A 343 -17.42 11.43 -31.45
C VAL A 343 -18.39 12.13 -30.49
N GLY A 344 -17.96 12.36 -29.25
CA GLY A 344 -18.77 13.05 -28.24
C GLY A 344 -19.15 14.49 -28.65
N ARG A 345 -18.22 15.23 -29.28
CA ARG A 345 -18.48 16.59 -29.77
C ARG A 345 -19.50 16.58 -30.91
N LEU A 346 -19.39 15.64 -31.86
CA LEU A 346 -20.36 15.52 -32.95
C LEU A 346 -21.76 15.23 -32.42
N ALA A 347 -21.91 14.24 -31.54
CA ALA A 347 -23.19 13.90 -30.92
C ALA A 347 -23.80 15.07 -30.15
N ALA A 348 -22.98 15.85 -29.43
CA ALA A 348 -23.45 17.05 -28.74
C ALA A 348 -23.96 18.11 -29.72
N VAL A 349 -23.25 18.33 -30.83
CA VAL A 349 -23.65 19.30 -31.87
C VAL A 349 -24.93 18.86 -32.59
N GLU A 350 -25.11 17.57 -32.86
CA GLU A 350 -26.36 17.04 -33.41
C GLU A 350 -27.56 17.22 -32.47
N ALA A 351 -27.35 17.05 -31.17
CA ALA A 351 -28.38 17.33 -30.17
C ALA A 351 -28.75 18.82 -30.16
N LEU A 352 -27.76 19.72 -30.23
CA LEU A 352 -27.99 21.17 -30.34
C LEU A 352 -28.73 21.53 -31.63
N ARG A 353 -28.38 20.92 -32.75
CA ARG A 353 -29.08 21.09 -34.03
C ARG A 353 -30.56 20.70 -33.92
N THR A 354 -30.82 19.53 -33.33
CA THR A 354 -32.19 19.03 -33.13
C THR A 354 -33.01 20.01 -32.28
N ARG A 355 -32.41 20.55 -31.22
CA ARG A 355 -33.04 21.58 -30.39
C ARG A 355 -33.30 22.87 -31.16
N LEU A 356 -32.34 23.36 -31.95
CA LEU A 356 -32.51 24.54 -32.80
C LEU A 356 -33.68 24.35 -33.77
N ILE A 357 -33.79 23.20 -34.44
CA ILE A 357 -34.90 22.89 -35.35
C ILE A 357 -36.25 22.97 -34.64
N ALA A 358 -36.33 22.45 -33.40
CA ALA A 358 -37.55 22.55 -32.60
C ALA A 358 -37.90 24.01 -32.27
N HIS A 359 -36.92 24.85 -31.92
CA HIS A 359 -37.14 26.28 -31.68
C HIS A 359 -37.60 27.03 -32.95
N LEU A 360 -37.02 26.71 -34.11
CA LEU A 360 -37.43 27.31 -35.39
C LEU A 360 -38.86 26.94 -35.76
N HIS A 361 -39.24 25.66 -35.61
CA HIS A 361 -40.63 25.22 -35.82
C HIS A 361 -41.60 25.92 -34.87
N ASP A 362 -41.29 25.93 -33.58
CA ASP A 362 -42.10 26.59 -32.56
C ASP A 362 -42.25 28.10 -32.82
N HIS A 363 -41.18 28.77 -33.24
CA HIS A 363 -41.23 30.17 -33.66
C HIS A 363 -42.17 30.38 -34.85
N SER A 364 -42.05 29.55 -35.90
CA SER A 364 -42.93 29.65 -37.08
C SER A 364 -44.41 29.48 -36.73
N HIS A 365 -44.73 28.51 -35.86
CA HIS A 365 -46.09 28.28 -35.38
C HIS A 365 -46.61 29.48 -34.56
N ARG A 366 -45.79 30.02 -33.65
CA ARG A 366 -46.15 31.19 -32.85
C ARG A 366 -46.39 32.43 -33.70
N VAL A 367 -45.57 32.66 -34.73
CA VAL A 367 -45.77 33.78 -35.66
C VAL A 367 -47.12 33.64 -36.38
N ALA A 368 -47.44 32.46 -36.90
CA ALA A 368 -48.73 32.21 -37.54
C ALA A 368 -49.92 32.34 -36.57
N GLU A 369 -49.74 31.95 -35.31
CA GLU A 369 -50.74 32.12 -34.27
C GLU A 369 -50.97 33.60 -33.92
N LEU A 370 -49.89 34.37 -33.77
CA LEU A 370 -49.92 35.82 -33.55
C LEU A 370 -50.65 36.54 -34.69
N GLU A 371 -50.33 36.21 -35.95
CA GLU A 371 -51.03 36.77 -37.12
C GLU A 371 -52.52 36.49 -37.08
N ARG A 372 -52.91 35.25 -36.73
CA ARG A 372 -54.31 34.86 -36.62
C ARG A 372 -55.03 35.64 -35.51
N HIS A 373 -54.43 35.77 -34.33
CA HIS A 373 -55.04 36.52 -33.23
C HIS A 373 -55.13 38.02 -33.55
N LEU A 374 -54.12 38.60 -34.20
CA LEU A 374 -54.15 40.01 -34.61
C LEU A 374 -55.21 40.27 -35.68
N ALA A 375 -55.34 39.39 -36.67
CA ALA A 375 -56.41 39.47 -37.66
C ALA A 375 -57.81 39.37 -37.02
N GLN A 376 -57.98 38.45 -36.06
CA GLN A 376 -59.23 38.34 -35.29
C GLN A 376 -59.53 39.62 -34.51
N LEU A 377 -58.54 40.23 -33.85
CA LEU A 377 -58.73 41.46 -33.07
C LEU A 377 -59.06 42.68 -33.93
N GLY A 378 -58.42 42.81 -35.10
CA GLY A 378 -58.67 43.88 -36.05
C GLY A 378 -60.02 43.77 -36.76
N ALA A 379 -60.54 42.56 -36.92
CA ALA A 379 -61.84 42.29 -37.58
C ALA A 379 -63.01 42.09 -36.61
N ALA A 380 -62.80 42.16 -35.29
CA ALA A 380 -63.83 41.85 -34.31
C ALA A 380 -64.84 43.01 -34.17
N ALA A 381 -66.03 42.86 -34.77
CA ALA A 381 -67.19 43.72 -34.53
C ALA A 381 -67.80 43.47 -33.12
N PRO A 382 -68.55 44.43 -32.52
CA PRO A 382 -68.80 45.80 -33.00
C PRO A 382 -67.64 46.78 -32.76
N TYR A 383 -66.63 46.42 -31.95
CA TYR A 383 -65.50 47.30 -31.60
C TYR A 383 -64.15 46.66 -31.99
N PRO A 384 -63.58 46.93 -33.17
CA PRO A 384 -62.26 46.46 -33.53
C PRO A 384 -61.18 47.18 -32.71
N LEU A 385 -60.10 46.48 -32.35
CA LEU A 385 -58.95 47.09 -31.68
C LEU A 385 -57.94 47.64 -32.69
N GLU A 386 -57.28 48.74 -32.33
CA GLU A 386 -56.12 49.22 -33.08
C GLU A 386 -54.95 48.26 -32.89
N THR A 387 -54.44 47.69 -33.99
CA THR A 387 -53.42 46.63 -33.97
C THR A 387 -52.08 47.08 -34.57
N ALA A 388 -51.91 48.35 -34.93
CA ALA A 388 -50.72 48.84 -35.64
C ALA A 388 -49.42 48.58 -34.88
N SER A 389 -49.38 48.88 -33.57
CA SER A 389 -48.21 48.67 -32.72
C SER A 389 -47.85 47.19 -32.55
N PHE A 390 -48.84 46.29 -32.54
CA PHE A 390 -48.59 44.84 -32.50
C PHE A 390 -48.07 44.31 -33.84
N HIS A 391 -48.55 44.84 -34.97
CA HIS A 391 -48.03 44.49 -36.29
C HIS A 391 -46.57 44.95 -36.45
N GLU A 392 -46.21 46.12 -35.92
CA GLU A 392 -44.83 46.60 -35.91
C GLU A 392 -43.92 45.70 -35.06
N ALA A 393 -44.37 45.32 -33.85
CA ALA A 393 -43.63 44.38 -32.99
C ALA A 393 -43.47 43.00 -33.65
N LEU A 394 -44.51 42.49 -34.31
CA LEU A 394 -44.45 41.24 -35.07
C LEU A 394 -43.48 41.36 -36.27
N ALA A 395 -43.50 42.48 -36.98
CA ALA A 395 -42.58 42.73 -38.08
C ALA A 395 -41.12 42.82 -37.60
N GLN A 396 -40.88 43.38 -36.42
CA GLN A 396 -39.57 43.41 -35.78
C GLN A 396 -39.11 42.00 -35.37
N LEU A 397 -40.01 41.20 -34.81
CA LEU A 397 -39.74 39.80 -34.45
C LEU A 397 -39.34 38.98 -35.69
N LYS A 398 -40.07 39.13 -36.81
CA LYS A 398 -39.74 38.49 -38.09
C LYS A 398 -38.38 38.94 -38.65
N ARG A 399 -38.10 40.25 -38.65
CA ARG A 399 -36.81 40.80 -39.09
C ARG A 399 -35.64 40.27 -38.26
N THR A 400 -35.85 40.07 -36.96
CA THR A 400 -34.82 39.55 -36.06
C THR A 400 -34.62 38.04 -36.23
N ALA A 401 -35.65 37.31 -36.70
CA ALA A 401 -35.59 35.88 -37.01
C ALA A 401 -35.00 35.57 -38.39
N GLU A 402 -35.09 36.49 -39.35
CA GLU A 402 -34.61 36.32 -40.72
C GLU A 402 -33.15 35.80 -40.83
N PRO A 403 -32.17 36.31 -40.05
CA PRO A 403 -30.79 35.82 -40.10
C PRO A 403 -30.62 34.39 -39.61
N LEU A 404 -31.56 33.84 -38.83
CA LEU A 404 -31.52 32.44 -38.40
C LEU A 404 -31.73 31.49 -39.58
N GLY A 405 -32.50 31.90 -40.58
CA GLY A 405 -32.86 31.07 -41.74
C GLY A 405 -33.73 29.86 -41.37
N ASP A 406 -33.92 28.96 -42.34
CA ASP A 406 -34.73 27.75 -42.18
C ASP A 406 -33.93 26.55 -41.62
N THR A 407 -34.64 25.50 -41.28
CA THR A 407 -34.18 24.18 -40.84
C THR A 407 -33.28 23.47 -41.86
N THR A 408 -33.37 23.84 -43.14
CA THR A 408 -32.58 23.31 -44.25
C THR A 408 -31.25 24.03 -44.48
N ARG A 409 -30.95 25.09 -43.72
CA ARG A 409 -29.66 25.78 -43.83
C ARG A 409 -28.53 24.93 -43.25
N VAL A 410 -27.47 24.72 -44.03
CA VAL A 410 -26.21 24.13 -43.58
C VAL A 410 -25.54 25.09 -42.59
N ARG A 411 -25.10 24.57 -41.44
CA ARG A 411 -24.46 25.36 -40.37
C ARG A 411 -23.26 24.62 -39.81
N THR A 412 -22.22 25.35 -39.45
CA THR A 412 -21.11 24.86 -38.65
C THR A 412 -21.54 24.63 -37.19
N PRO A 413 -20.78 23.85 -36.38
CA PRO A 413 -21.05 23.67 -34.96
C PRO A 413 -21.20 24.99 -34.19
N GLN A 414 -20.32 25.96 -34.45
CA GLN A 414 -20.35 27.26 -33.79
C GLN A 414 -21.59 28.08 -34.20
N GLU A 415 -21.95 28.07 -35.48
CA GLU A 415 -23.16 28.74 -35.96
C GLU A 415 -24.44 28.14 -35.35
N ILE A 416 -24.47 26.83 -35.06
CA ILE A 416 -25.62 26.19 -34.38
C ILE A 416 -25.73 26.68 -32.95
N GLU A 417 -24.62 26.75 -32.22
CA GLU A 417 -24.59 27.26 -30.85
C GLU A 417 -25.08 28.72 -30.80
N GLU A 418 -24.57 29.57 -31.69
CA GLU A 418 -24.98 30.98 -31.79
C GLU A 418 -26.45 31.14 -32.23
N ALA A 419 -26.89 30.35 -33.22
CA ALA A 419 -28.27 30.39 -33.71
C ALA A 419 -29.25 29.90 -32.64
N LEU A 420 -28.89 28.89 -31.85
CA LEU A 420 -29.72 28.41 -30.75
C LEU A 420 -29.89 29.49 -29.67
N ALA A 421 -28.81 30.15 -29.25
CA ALA A 421 -28.88 31.23 -28.28
C ALA A 421 -29.80 32.38 -28.77
N ARG A 422 -29.69 32.76 -30.05
CA ARG A 422 -30.58 33.75 -30.66
C ARG A 422 -32.03 33.27 -30.76
N ALA A 423 -32.26 32.01 -31.11
CA ALA A 423 -33.60 31.43 -31.21
C ALA A 423 -34.30 31.38 -29.85
N GLU A 424 -33.57 31.12 -28.76
CA GLU A 424 -34.12 31.16 -27.40
C GLU A 424 -34.58 32.57 -27.00
N VAL A 425 -33.80 33.60 -27.34
CA VAL A 425 -34.19 35.01 -27.11
C VAL A 425 -35.45 35.36 -27.91
N LEU A 426 -35.51 34.96 -29.19
CA LEU A 426 -36.71 35.18 -30.02
C LEU A 426 -37.93 34.45 -29.49
N GLN A 427 -37.76 33.25 -28.94
CA GLN A 427 -38.85 32.50 -28.35
C GLN A 427 -39.42 33.24 -27.13
N GLN A 428 -38.57 33.83 -26.28
CA GLN A 428 -39.01 34.64 -25.14
C GLN A 428 -39.76 35.89 -25.61
N GLN A 429 -39.22 36.61 -26.60
CA GLN A 429 -39.88 37.79 -27.19
C GLN A 429 -41.24 37.44 -27.81
N GLY A 430 -41.32 36.33 -28.54
CA GLY A 430 -42.57 35.86 -29.15
C GLY A 430 -43.62 35.45 -28.10
N ARG A 431 -43.22 34.79 -27.01
CA ARG A 431 -44.10 34.47 -25.88
C ARG A 431 -44.64 35.73 -25.21
N ALA A 432 -43.78 36.72 -24.96
CA ALA A 432 -44.19 37.98 -24.37
C ALA A 432 -45.18 38.74 -25.27
N LEU A 433 -44.93 38.76 -26.59
CA LEU A 433 -45.85 39.37 -27.55
C LEU A 433 -47.20 38.65 -27.60
N LEU A 434 -47.20 37.32 -27.63
CA LEU A 434 -48.44 36.52 -27.61
C LEU A 434 -49.25 36.76 -26.33
N ALA A 435 -48.60 36.79 -25.17
CA ALA A 435 -49.26 37.10 -23.90
C ALA A 435 -49.93 38.47 -23.94
N ARG A 436 -49.25 39.51 -24.46
CA ARG A 436 -49.83 40.86 -24.61
C ARG A 436 -51.01 40.90 -25.57
N VAL A 437 -50.97 40.12 -26.66
CA VAL A 437 -52.09 40.02 -27.63
C VAL A 437 -53.29 39.30 -27.00
N VAL A 438 -53.06 38.22 -26.24
CA VAL A 438 -54.11 37.50 -25.51
C VAL A 438 -54.72 38.38 -24.42
N GLU A 439 -53.89 39.10 -23.66
CA GLU A 439 -54.35 40.05 -22.64
C GLU A 439 -55.19 41.18 -23.25
N ALA A 440 -54.76 41.75 -24.39
CA ALA A 440 -55.55 42.75 -25.11
C ALA A 440 -56.91 42.19 -25.57
N ARG A 441 -56.95 40.93 -26.01
CA ARG A 441 -58.19 40.23 -26.37
C ARG A 441 -59.11 40.03 -25.16
N GLU A 442 -58.58 39.62 -24.02
CA GLU A 442 -59.34 39.47 -22.79
C GLU A 442 -59.86 40.81 -22.26
N ALA A 443 -59.01 41.85 -22.26
CA ALA A 443 -59.38 43.20 -21.86
C ALA A 443 -60.53 43.72 -22.72
N ARG A 444 -60.47 43.52 -24.05
CA ARG A 444 -61.58 43.82 -24.95
C ARG A 444 -62.85 43.05 -24.59
N ALA A 445 -62.76 41.74 -24.36
CA ALA A 445 -63.92 40.94 -24.00
C ALA A 445 -64.58 41.42 -22.70
N ARG A 446 -63.78 41.80 -21.69
CA ARG A 446 -64.27 42.39 -20.43
C ARG A 446 -64.91 43.76 -20.65
N LEU A 447 -64.30 44.63 -21.46
CA LEU A 447 -64.87 45.94 -21.80
C LEU A 447 -66.20 45.82 -22.54
N ILE A 448 -66.32 44.90 -23.50
CA ILE A 448 -67.58 44.64 -24.19
C ILE A 448 -68.64 44.12 -23.21
N ALA A 449 -68.29 43.16 -22.35
CA ALA A 449 -69.22 42.66 -21.33
C ALA A 449 -69.68 43.78 -20.38
N LEU A 450 -68.79 44.72 -20.01
CA LEU A 450 -69.15 45.90 -19.23
C LEU A 450 -70.11 46.82 -20.01
N LEU A 451 -69.78 47.15 -21.26
CA LEU A 451 -70.63 47.99 -22.12
C LEU A 451 -72.02 47.37 -22.35
N ASP A 452 -72.08 46.07 -22.63
CA ASP A 452 -73.34 45.33 -22.80
C ASP A 452 -74.12 45.25 -21.49
N SER A 453 -73.45 45.13 -20.33
CA SER A 453 -74.11 45.19 -19.01
C SER A 453 -74.62 46.58 -18.63
N THR A 454 -74.14 47.63 -19.32
CA THR A 454 -74.60 49.02 -19.16
C THR A 454 -75.63 49.45 -20.20
N ALA A 455 -75.89 48.62 -21.23
CA ALA A 455 -76.88 48.87 -22.26
C ALA A 455 -78.31 48.73 -21.67
N GLY A 456 -78.78 49.79 -21.01
CA GLY A 456 -80.06 49.86 -20.30
C GLY A 456 -80.01 50.61 -18.96
N ALA A 457 -78.82 51.00 -18.48
CA ALA A 457 -78.64 51.75 -17.24
C ALA A 457 -78.94 53.25 -17.43
N THR A 458 -79.59 53.86 -16.45
CA THR A 458 -79.87 55.31 -16.45
C THR A 458 -78.58 56.11 -16.20
N PRO A 459 -78.51 57.40 -16.61
CA PRO A 459 -77.29 58.21 -16.46
C PRO A 459 -76.74 58.28 -15.03
N ALA A 460 -77.61 58.24 -14.01
CA ALA A 460 -77.22 58.23 -12.60
C ALA A 460 -76.57 56.90 -12.16
N GLU A 461 -77.05 55.76 -12.68
CA GLU A 461 -76.49 54.43 -12.38
C GLU A 461 -75.12 54.22 -13.05
N LEU A 462 -74.89 54.88 -14.19
CA LEU A 462 -73.60 54.92 -14.87
C LEU A 462 -72.58 55.74 -14.09
N GLU A 463 -72.96 56.90 -13.55
CA GLU A 463 -72.07 57.79 -12.79
C GLU A 463 -71.60 57.15 -11.47
N GLU A 464 -72.51 56.49 -10.75
CA GLU A 464 -72.23 55.81 -9.48
C GLU A 464 -71.36 54.55 -9.67
N ARG A 465 -71.55 53.82 -10.77
CA ARG A 465 -70.73 52.64 -11.13
C ARG A 465 -69.36 53.00 -11.69
N VAL A 466 -69.23 54.06 -12.48
CA VAL A 466 -67.92 54.57 -12.94
C VAL A 466 -67.07 55.03 -11.75
N ARG A 467 -67.69 55.68 -10.75
CA ARG A 467 -67.01 56.03 -9.49
C ARG A 467 -66.54 54.78 -8.74
N HIS A 468 -67.38 53.74 -8.65
CA HIS A 468 -67.04 52.48 -7.98
C HIS A 468 -65.99 51.64 -8.73
N LEU A 469 -65.85 51.80 -10.06
CA LEU A 469 -64.78 51.16 -10.85
C LEU A 469 -63.44 51.90 -10.69
N TYR A 470 -63.45 53.23 -10.55
CA TYR A 470 -62.25 54.02 -10.26
C TYR A 470 -61.69 53.81 -8.84
N GLU A 471 -62.51 53.38 -7.88
CA GLU A 471 -62.09 53.09 -6.51
C GLU A 471 -61.55 51.65 -6.32
N LYS A 472 -61.70 50.77 -7.32
CA LYS A 472 -61.28 49.36 -7.26
C LYS A 472 -60.18 48.96 -8.26
N ALA A 473 -59.80 49.83 -9.18
CA ALA A 473 -58.57 49.72 -9.97
C ALA A 473 -57.42 50.37 -9.19
#